data_AF-A0A2E4L326-F1
#
_entry.id   AF-A0A2E4L326-F1
#
_cell.length_a   1.000
_cell.length_b   1.000
_cell.length_c   1.000
_cell.angle_alpha   90.00
_cell.angle_beta   90.00
_cell.angle_gamma   90.00
#
_symmetry.space_group_name_H-M   'P 1'
#
loop_
_entity.id
_entity.type
_entity.pdbx_description
1 polymer ?
#
loop_
_entity_poly.entity_id
_entity_poly.type
_entity_poly.pdbx_seq_one_letter_code
_entity_poly.pdbx_strand_id
1 'polypeptide(L)'
;MDEKPIYHRKGLALEGYDVVGYFDQKIMKGRPNLSISYQGLEWRFVDQEHLDLFSSNPDKFLPKYGGYCAFGAANGYKAKPKMSSFHVMEGRLYFNFSDYIQERWLAERDQKIKVADQKWPATKSLIPIKANRHWVYIRYRFMKLFGVDTLK
;
A
#
# COMPACT_ATOMS: atom_id res chain seq x y z
N MET A 1 -6.77 3.29 21.03
CA MET A 1 -7.23 3.49 19.63
C MET A 1 -6.78 2.26 18.88
N ASP A 2 -7.71 1.42 18.43
CA ASP A 2 -7.38 0.21 17.69
C ASP A 2 -6.68 0.60 16.40
N GLU A 3 -5.40 0.26 16.30
CA GLU A 3 -4.60 0.61 15.14
C GLU A 3 -5.06 -0.21 13.94
N LYS A 4 -5.61 0.47 12.95
CA LYS A 4 -6.06 -0.18 11.73
C LYS A 4 -4.84 -0.40 10.85
N PRO A 5 -4.49 -1.66 10.53
CA PRO A 5 -3.29 -1.95 9.74
C PRO A 5 -3.46 -1.54 8.27
N ILE A 6 -4.66 -1.14 7.84
CA ILE A 6 -4.99 -0.72 6.48
C ILE A 6 -4.77 0.79 6.30
N TYR A 7 -4.12 1.18 5.21
CA TYR A 7 -3.97 2.56 4.79
C TYR A 7 -5.34 3.18 4.52
N HIS A 8 -5.64 4.29 5.20
CA HIS A 8 -6.91 4.98 5.08
C HIS A 8 -6.74 6.49 5.18
N ARG A 9 -7.74 7.23 4.67
CA ARG A 9 -7.84 8.68 4.83
C ARG A 9 -9.22 9.06 5.32
N LYS A 10 -9.31 9.70 6.48
CA LYS A 10 -10.59 10.09 7.12
C LYS A 10 -11.59 8.93 7.23
N GLY A 11 -11.14 7.74 7.64
CA GLY A 11 -11.98 6.54 7.76
C GLY A 11 -12.24 5.76 6.46
N LEU A 12 -11.87 6.29 5.29
CA LEU A 12 -12.00 5.62 4.00
C LEU A 12 -10.79 4.74 3.70
N ALA A 13 -10.99 3.43 3.60
CA ALA A 13 -9.96 2.48 3.19
C ALA A 13 -9.44 2.84 1.79
N LEU A 14 -8.11 2.83 1.61
CA LEU A 14 -7.46 3.17 0.34
C LEU A 14 -7.95 4.50 -0.26
N GLU A 15 -8.24 5.49 0.61
CA GLU A 15 -8.84 6.78 0.23
C GLU A 15 -10.19 6.68 -0.51
N GLY A 16 -10.87 5.53 -0.51
CA GLY A 16 -12.11 5.27 -1.23
C GLY A 16 -11.92 4.74 -2.66
N TYR A 17 -10.72 4.28 -3.02
CA TYR A 17 -10.54 3.50 -4.24
C TYR A 17 -11.14 2.11 -4.07
N ASP A 18 -11.72 1.60 -5.15
CA ASP A 18 -12.23 0.25 -5.23
C ASP A 18 -11.06 -0.75 -5.24
N VAL A 19 -10.99 -1.57 -4.19
CA VAL A 19 -9.90 -2.54 -4.03
C VAL A 19 -9.99 -3.71 -5.01
N VAL A 20 -11.20 -4.09 -5.41
CA VAL A 20 -11.44 -5.19 -6.37
C VAL A 20 -10.96 -4.77 -7.76
N GLY A 21 -11.23 -3.52 -8.15
CA GLY A 21 -10.81 -2.97 -9.45
C GLY A 21 -9.30 -3.01 -9.70
N TYR A 22 -8.45 -3.02 -8.66
CA TYR A 22 -7.01 -3.17 -8.83
C TYR A 22 -6.60 -4.51 -9.46
N PHE A 23 -7.34 -5.58 -9.20
CA PHE A 23 -7.05 -6.91 -9.76
C PHE A 23 -7.35 -6.98 -11.26
N ASP A 24 -8.22 -6.09 -11.75
CA ASP A 24 -8.52 -5.90 -13.18
C ASP A 24 -7.75 -4.72 -13.80
N GLN A 25 -6.74 -4.19 -13.10
CA GLN A 25 -5.95 -3.02 -13.51
C GLN A 25 -6.78 -1.74 -13.72
N LYS A 26 -7.98 -1.66 -13.12
CA LYS A 26 -8.89 -0.50 -13.20
C LYS A 26 -8.86 0.29 -11.89
N ILE A 27 -8.04 1.34 -11.87
CA ILE A 27 -7.94 2.24 -10.70
C ILE A 27 -9.11 3.23 -10.69
N MET A 28 -10.18 2.91 -9.96
CA MET A 28 -11.38 3.73 -9.91
C MET A 28 -11.83 4.01 -8.47
N LYS A 29 -12.43 5.18 -8.26
CA LYS A 29 -13.07 5.51 -6.98
C LYS A 29 -14.41 4.80 -6.87
N GLY A 30 -14.65 4.16 -5.74
CA GLY A 30 -15.96 3.62 -5.43
C GLY A 30 -16.97 4.72 -5.04
N ARG A 31 -18.25 4.35 -5.01
CA ARG A 31 -19.35 5.26 -4.71
C ARG A 31 -19.77 5.15 -3.23
N PRO A 32 -20.19 6.24 -2.57
CA PRO A 32 -20.64 6.17 -1.17
C PRO A 32 -21.82 5.23 -0.94
N ASN A 33 -22.74 5.13 -1.90
CA ASN A 33 -23.90 4.25 -1.84
C ASN A 33 -23.59 2.77 -2.14
N LEU A 34 -22.38 2.47 -2.60
CA LEU A 34 -21.85 1.11 -2.82
C LEU A 34 -20.67 0.92 -1.88
N SER A 35 -20.96 0.81 -0.58
CA SER A 35 -19.95 0.74 0.46
C SER A 35 -20.27 -0.29 1.53
N ILE A 36 -19.23 -0.75 2.23
CA ILE A 36 -19.34 -1.63 3.39
C ILE A 36 -18.37 -1.19 4.48
N SER A 37 -18.76 -1.38 5.75
CA SER A 37 -17.86 -1.25 6.89
C SER A 37 -17.12 -2.56 7.12
N TYR A 38 -15.80 -2.57 6.98
CA TYR A 38 -14.96 -3.74 7.23
C TYR A 38 -13.66 -3.34 7.92
N GLN A 39 -13.31 -4.04 9.01
CA GLN A 39 -12.21 -3.68 9.91
C GLN A 39 -12.28 -2.22 10.40
N GLY A 40 -13.51 -1.74 10.62
CA GLY A 40 -13.82 -0.39 11.09
C GLY A 40 -13.54 0.71 10.05
N LEU A 41 -13.30 0.38 8.78
CA LEU A 41 -13.14 1.35 7.69
C LEU A 41 -14.31 1.22 6.71
N GLU A 42 -14.66 2.34 6.09
CA GLU A 42 -15.57 2.34 4.95
C GLU A 42 -14.78 2.01 3.68
N TRP A 43 -15.17 0.92 3.03
CA TRP A 43 -14.70 0.49 1.72
C TRP A 43 -15.76 0.85 0.68
N ARG A 44 -15.35 1.34 -0.49
CA ARG A 44 -16.27 1.78 -1.55
C ARG A 44 -15.97 1.02 -2.83
N PHE A 45 -17.03 0.75 -3.60
CA PHE A 45 -16.96 -0.03 -4.83
C PHE A 45 -17.61 0.71 -5.99
N VAL A 46 -17.18 0.40 -7.22
CA VAL A 46 -17.67 1.07 -8.43
C VAL A 46 -19.06 0.62 -8.85
N ASP A 47 -19.39 -0.63 -8.55
CA ASP A 47 -20.66 -1.32 -8.82
C ASP A 47 -20.98 -2.35 -7.72
N GLN A 48 -22.16 -2.97 -7.85
CA GLN A 48 -22.66 -3.97 -6.91
C GLN A 48 -21.84 -5.28 -6.97
N GLU A 49 -21.36 -5.67 -8.15
CA GLU A 49 -20.58 -6.89 -8.34
C GLU A 49 -19.28 -6.84 -7.54
N HIS A 50 -18.55 -5.73 -7.60
CA HIS A 50 -17.34 -5.52 -6.81
C HIS A 50 -17.61 -5.53 -5.31
N LEU A 51 -18.73 -4.94 -4.88
CA LEU A 51 -19.15 -4.98 -3.47
C LEU A 51 -19.40 -6.42 -3.01
N ASP A 52 -20.11 -7.21 -3.82
CA ASP A 52 -20.45 -8.59 -3.51
C ASP A 52 -19.21 -9.50 -3.50
N LEU A 53 -18.30 -9.29 -4.47
CA LEU A 53 -16.99 -9.95 -4.51
C LEU A 53 -16.19 -9.69 -3.24
N PHE A 54 -16.07 -8.42 -2.84
CA PHE A 54 -15.35 -8.08 -1.61
C PHE A 54 -16.06 -8.65 -0.37
N SER A 55 -17.38 -8.52 -0.28
CA SER A 55 -18.15 -8.94 0.90
C SER A 55 -18.12 -10.45 1.11
N SER A 56 -18.08 -11.23 0.02
CA SER A 56 -17.99 -12.68 0.08
C SER A 56 -16.60 -13.20 0.49
N ASN A 57 -15.52 -12.49 0.13
CA ASN A 57 -14.16 -12.88 0.50
C ASN A 57 -13.20 -11.68 0.64
N PRO A 58 -13.29 -10.90 1.72
CA PRO A 58 -12.46 -9.70 1.89
C PRO A 58 -10.96 -10.01 1.86
N ASP A 59 -10.53 -11.11 2.48
CA ASP A 59 -9.12 -11.50 2.64
C ASP A 59 -8.40 -11.73 1.31
N LYS A 60 -9.15 -12.05 0.24
CA LYS A 60 -8.61 -12.15 -1.13
C LYS A 60 -8.19 -10.80 -1.68
N PHE A 61 -8.92 -9.74 -1.34
CA PHE A 61 -8.73 -8.41 -1.92
C PHE A 61 -7.92 -7.48 -1.04
N LEU A 62 -7.74 -7.81 0.25
CA LEU A 62 -6.92 -7.00 1.14
C LEU A 62 -5.49 -6.84 0.59
N PRO A 63 -4.98 -5.59 0.50
CA PRO A 63 -3.63 -5.36 0.02
C PRO A 63 -2.61 -5.86 1.03
N LYS A 64 -1.49 -6.37 0.50
CA LYS A 64 -0.31 -6.66 1.31
C LYS A 64 0.18 -5.40 2.00
N TYR A 65 0.69 -5.61 3.22
CA TYR A 65 1.15 -4.55 4.12
C TYR A 65 0.07 -3.48 4.36
N GLY A 66 -1.19 -3.91 4.35
CA GLY A 66 -2.37 -3.06 4.51
C GLY A 66 -2.45 -1.91 3.52
N GLY A 67 -1.81 -2.02 2.35
CA GLY A 67 -1.82 -0.95 1.36
C GLY A 67 -0.82 0.17 1.63
N TYR A 68 0.03 0.05 2.64
CA TYR A 68 1.21 0.90 2.77
C TYR A 68 2.29 0.51 1.75
N CYS A 69 3.28 1.39 1.56
CA CYS A 69 4.38 1.15 0.63
C CYS A 69 5.12 -0.15 0.96
N ALA A 70 5.11 -1.11 0.03
CA ALA A 70 5.79 -2.41 0.16
C ALA A 70 7.32 -2.25 0.29
N PHE A 71 7.91 -1.28 -0.40
CA PHE A 71 9.31 -0.91 -0.20
C PHE A 71 9.57 -0.41 1.22
N GLY A 72 8.65 0.41 1.76
CA GLY A 72 8.73 0.87 3.14
C GLY A 72 8.63 -0.28 4.15
N ALA A 73 7.70 -1.21 3.93
CA ALA A 73 7.56 -2.41 4.75
C ALA A 73 8.85 -3.25 4.77
N ALA A 74 9.50 -3.43 3.61
CA ALA A 74 10.80 -4.10 3.52
C ALA A 74 11.92 -3.36 4.28
N ASN A 75 11.78 -2.04 4.47
CA ASN A 75 12.72 -1.21 5.24
C ASN A 75 12.27 -0.97 6.69
N GLY A 76 11.17 -1.59 7.14
CA GLY A 76 10.71 -1.51 8.53
C GLY A 76 9.97 -0.22 8.89
N TYR A 77 9.35 0.46 7.92
CA TYR A 77 8.55 1.66 8.20
C TYR A 77 7.26 1.71 7.36
N LYS A 78 6.22 2.36 7.88
CA LYS A 78 4.98 2.64 7.12
C LYS A 78 5.12 3.96 6.37
N ALA A 79 4.96 3.93 5.05
CA ALA A 79 4.87 5.13 4.20
C ALA A 79 3.57 5.11 3.39
N LYS A 80 2.97 6.28 3.22
CA LYS A 80 1.76 6.46 2.40
C LYS A 80 2.01 5.92 0.97
N PRO A 81 1.07 5.16 0.38
CA PRO A 81 1.13 4.77 -1.03
C PRO A 81 0.72 5.92 -1.97
N LYS A 82 1.16 5.84 -3.23
CA LYS A 82 0.47 6.45 -4.37
C LYS A 82 -0.49 5.40 -4.91
N MET A 83 -1.78 5.72 -4.95
CA MET A 83 -2.85 4.78 -5.32
C MET A 83 -2.72 4.22 -6.73
N SER A 84 -2.00 4.91 -7.63
CA SER A 84 -1.70 4.42 -8.97
C SER A 84 -0.34 3.71 -9.11
N SER A 85 0.49 3.68 -8.06
CA SER A 85 1.75 2.93 -8.03
C SER A 85 1.52 1.60 -7.34
N PHE A 86 0.96 0.63 -8.06
CA PHE A 86 0.58 -0.67 -7.53
C PHE A 86 1.02 -1.81 -8.44
N HIS A 87 1.16 -3.01 -7.87
CA HIS A 87 1.46 -4.22 -8.60
C HIS A 87 0.61 -5.37 -8.05
N VAL A 88 0.04 -6.17 -8.95
CA VAL A 88 -0.67 -7.41 -8.61
C VAL A 88 0.17 -8.57 -9.09
N MET A 89 0.51 -9.48 -8.18
CA MET A 89 1.27 -10.69 -8.48
C MET A 89 0.76 -11.83 -7.59
N GLU A 90 0.59 -13.02 -8.17
CA GLU A 90 0.13 -14.22 -7.44
C GLU A 90 -1.15 -13.97 -6.63
N GLY A 91 -2.07 -13.18 -7.19
CA GLY A 91 -3.33 -12.81 -6.53
C GLY A 91 -3.15 -11.92 -5.30
N ARG A 92 -2.01 -11.22 -5.16
CA ARG A 92 -1.74 -10.27 -4.07
C ARG A 92 -1.47 -8.87 -4.61
N LEU A 93 -2.11 -7.88 -3.97
CA LEU A 93 -2.00 -6.46 -4.31
C LEU A 93 -0.94 -5.77 -3.43
N TYR A 94 0.00 -5.08 -4.06
CA TYR A 94 1.07 -4.33 -3.43
C TYR A 94 1.02 -2.87 -3.89
N PHE A 95 1.27 -1.94 -2.98
CA PHE A 95 1.39 -0.51 -3.31
C PHE A 95 2.79 0.02 -3.02
N ASN A 96 3.17 1.10 -3.69
CA ASN A 96 4.41 1.83 -3.45
C ASN A 96 4.16 3.33 -3.29
N PHE A 97 5.13 4.03 -2.70
CA PHE A 97 5.04 5.46 -2.39
C PHE A 97 4.99 6.34 -3.66
N SER A 98 5.63 5.90 -4.74
CA SER A 98 5.70 6.57 -6.04
C SER A 98 6.12 5.59 -7.13
N ASP A 99 5.98 5.97 -8.40
CA ASP A 99 6.39 5.13 -9.55
C ASP A 99 7.88 4.83 -9.51
N TYR A 100 8.72 5.81 -9.18
CA TYR A 100 10.16 5.60 -8.99
C TYR A 100 10.47 4.56 -7.87
N ILE A 101 9.75 4.62 -6.75
CA ILE A 101 9.93 3.64 -5.67
C ILE A 101 9.39 2.28 -6.08
N GLN A 102 8.34 2.24 -6.90
CA GLN A 102 7.81 1.02 -7.48
C GLN A 102 8.82 0.36 -8.41
N GLU A 103 9.46 1.09 -9.33
CA GLU A 103 10.50 0.58 -10.22
C GLU A 103 11.64 -0.08 -9.41
N ARG A 104 12.12 0.59 -8.36
CA ARG A 104 13.15 0.03 -7.47
C ARG A 104 12.67 -1.19 -6.68
N TRP A 105 11.42 -1.17 -6.24
CA TRP A 105 10.83 -2.31 -5.56
C TRP A 105 10.69 -3.50 -6.52
N LEU A 106 10.27 -3.27 -7.77
CA LEU A 106 10.14 -4.30 -8.80
C LEU A 106 11.48 -4.96 -9.15
N ALA A 107 12.57 -4.18 -9.19
CA ALA A 107 13.91 -4.69 -9.47
C ALA A 107 14.42 -5.74 -8.45
N GLU A 108 13.95 -5.68 -7.20
CA GLU A 108 14.35 -6.59 -6.12
C GLU A 108 13.14 -7.23 -5.42
N ARG A 109 12.02 -7.35 -6.15
CA ARG A 109 10.69 -7.59 -5.58
C ARG A 109 10.64 -8.78 -4.65
N ASP A 110 11.12 -9.92 -5.11
CA ASP A 110 10.96 -11.20 -4.40
C ASP A 110 11.73 -11.17 -3.06
N GLN A 111 12.95 -10.62 -3.07
CA GLN A 111 13.73 -10.38 -1.86
C GLN A 111 13.07 -9.36 -0.94
N LYS A 112 12.52 -8.26 -1.50
CA LYS A 112 11.82 -7.23 -0.72
C LYS A 112 10.54 -7.78 -0.09
N ILE A 113 9.80 -8.64 -0.77
CA ILE A 113 8.61 -9.31 -0.22
C ILE A 113 9.02 -10.19 0.96
N LYS A 114 10.03 -11.06 0.80
CA LYS A 114 10.52 -11.91 1.89
C LYS A 114 10.90 -11.10 3.13
N VAL A 115 11.65 -10.02 2.95
CA VAL A 115 12.06 -9.14 4.06
C VAL A 115 10.87 -8.40 4.67
N ALA A 116 9.93 -7.92 3.84
CA ALA A 116 8.75 -7.21 4.30
C ALA A 116 7.81 -8.13 5.08
N ASP A 117 7.57 -9.37 4.64
CA ASP A 117 6.76 -10.36 5.37
C ASP A 117 7.35 -10.64 6.76
N GLN A 118 8.67 -10.70 6.90
CA GLN A 118 9.34 -10.85 8.20
C GLN A 118 9.21 -9.61 9.10
N LYS A 119 9.31 -8.40 8.54
CA LYS A 119 9.28 -7.14 9.30
C LYS A 119 7.88 -6.62 9.60
N TRP A 120 6.89 -7.02 8.79
CA TRP A 120 5.54 -6.48 8.86
C TRP A 120 4.86 -6.64 10.23
N PRO A 121 4.98 -7.78 10.96
CA PRO A 121 4.39 -7.92 12.28
C PRO A 121 4.77 -6.83 13.28
N ALA A 122 6.02 -6.34 13.22
CA ALA A 122 6.49 -5.22 14.04
C ALA A 122 6.20 -3.85 13.40
N THR A 123 6.21 -3.78 12.06
CA THR A 123 6.02 -2.52 11.32
C THR A 123 4.56 -2.04 11.31
N LYS A 124 3.60 -2.98 11.34
CA LYS A 124 2.17 -2.68 11.25
C LYS A 124 1.67 -1.80 12.40
N SER A 125 2.36 -1.79 13.54
CA SER A 125 2.04 -0.99 14.73
C SER A 125 2.76 0.37 14.82
N LEU A 126 3.56 0.72 13.80
CA LEU A 126 4.31 1.98 13.80
C LEU A 126 3.44 3.14 13.33
N ILE A 127 3.77 4.38 13.69
CA ILE A 127 3.10 5.53 13.08
C ILE A 127 3.64 5.71 11.65
N PRO A 128 2.78 5.93 10.63
CA PRO A 128 3.26 6.21 9.28
C PRO A 128 4.15 7.46 9.26
N ILE A 129 5.28 7.39 8.55
CA ILE A 129 6.18 8.54 8.42
C ILE A 129 5.42 9.71 7.78
N LYS A 130 5.39 10.85 8.47
CA LYS A 130 4.89 12.09 7.87
C LYS A 130 5.91 12.52 6.83
N ALA A 131 5.50 12.59 5.58
CA ALA A 131 6.34 13.11 4.49
C ALA A 131 6.57 14.62 4.68
N ASN A 132 7.37 15.01 5.67
CA ASN A 132 7.91 16.36 5.74
C ASN A 132 9.09 16.40 4.77
N ARG A 133 8.90 17.15 3.68
CA ARG A 133 9.67 17.15 2.41
C ARG A 133 11.19 17.34 2.51
N HIS A 134 11.75 17.59 3.69
CA HIS A 134 13.17 17.84 3.87
C HIS A 134 13.97 16.56 4.12
N TRP A 135 13.70 15.75 5.14
CA TRP A 135 14.63 14.68 5.53
C TRP A 135 14.61 13.42 4.65
N VAL A 136 13.43 13.01 4.16
CA VAL A 136 13.32 11.89 3.22
C VAL A 136 13.94 12.26 1.86
N TYR A 137 13.72 13.50 1.39
CA TYR A 137 14.31 14.00 0.15
C TYR A 137 15.80 14.32 0.30
N ILE A 138 16.27 14.78 1.47
CA ILE A 138 17.68 15.01 1.76
C ILE A 138 18.44 13.69 1.81
N ARG A 139 17.98 12.67 2.55
CA ARG A 139 18.63 11.35 2.53
C ARG A 139 18.63 10.77 1.10
N TYR A 140 17.52 10.92 0.38
CA TYR A 140 17.39 10.50 -1.02
C TYR A 140 18.29 11.25 -2.01
N ARG A 141 18.48 12.57 -1.86
CA ARG A 141 19.30 13.41 -2.75
C ARG A 141 20.79 13.35 -2.38
N PHE A 142 21.14 13.18 -1.10
CA PHE A 142 22.51 12.89 -0.66
C PHE A 142 22.98 11.57 -1.28
N MET A 143 22.16 10.51 -1.23
CA MET A 143 22.49 9.22 -1.83
C MET A 143 22.69 9.29 -3.36
N LYS A 144 22.01 10.23 -4.05
CA LYS A 144 22.15 10.44 -5.51
C LYS A 144 23.37 11.30 -5.90
N LEU A 145 23.84 12.18 -5.00
CA LEU A 145 25.00 13.06 -5.24
C LEU A 145 26.35 12.38 -5.00
N PHE A 146 26.40 11.30 -4.23
CA PHE A 146 27.64 10.61 -3.87
C PHE A 146 27.87 9.27 -4.58
N GLY A 147 27.00 8.85 -5.51
CA GLY A 147 27.22 7.63 -6.30
C GLY A 147 27.43 6.36 -5.46
N VAL A 148 26.85 6.31 -4.26
CA VAL A 148 27.06 5.18 -3.34
C VAL A 148 26.07 4.08 -3.67
N ASP A 149 26.48 3.18 -4.57
CA ASP A 149 25.92 1.84 -4.66
C ASP A 149 26.22 1.12 -3.35
N THR A 150 25.17 0.68 -2.65
CA THR A 150 25.32 -0.26 -1.52
C THR A 150 24.50 -1.49 -1.82
N LEU A 151 24.96 -2.23 -2.85
CA LEU A 151 24.89 -3.68 -2.83
C LEU A 151 26.03 -4.18 -1.94
N LYS A 152 25.70 -4.41 -0.66
CA LYS A 152 26.26 -5.47 0.19
C LYS A 152 25.29 -5.73 1.33
#